data_AF-A0A914CE91-F1
#
_entry.id   AF-A0A914CE91-F1
#
_cell.length_a   1.000
_cell.length_b   1.000
_cell.length_c   1.000
_cell.angle_alpha   90.00
_cell.angle_beta   90.00
_cell.angle_gamma   90.00
#
_symmetry.space_group_name_H-M   'P 1'
#
loop_
_entity.id
_entity.type
_entity.pdbx_description
1 polymer ?
#
loop_
_entity_poly.entity_id
_entity_poly.type
_entity_poly.pdbx_seq_one_letter_code
_entity_poly.pdbx_strand_id
1 'polypeptide(L)'
;MKSLKLTEYELVYLIAQILWTLPDDEDYSEQTRLVAEEVSEQIASELHNYYLYQIGLTNYAHRLVNLTKLIESSKVVLNAKKDVFILARIFYLFECDLTKSELFDWKE
;
A
#
# COMPACT_ATOMS: atom_id res chain seq x y z
N MET A 1 10.20 11.23 0.21
CA MET A 1 9.08 11.35 1.17
C MET A 1 9.01 12.70 1.87
N LYS A 2 10.08 13.21 2.53
CA LYS A 2 10.02 14.53 3.24
C LYS A 2 9.69 15.75 2.36
N SER A 3 9.98 15.71 1.06
CA SER A 3 9.69 16.82 0.13
C SER A 3 8.22 16.94 -0.26
N LEU A 4 7.45 15.85 -0.23
CA LEU A 4 6.04 15.86 -0.66
C LEU A 4 5.08 16.38 0.42
N LYS A 5 5.55 16.41 1.69
CA LYS A 5 4.75 16.72 2.89
C LYS A 5 3.41 15.97 2.87
N LEU A 6 3.51 14.64 2.97
CA LEU A 6 2.34 13.77 2.99
C LEU A 6 1.49 14.06 4.22
N THR A 7 0.18 14.03 4.04
CA THR A 7 -0.77 14.02 5.15
C THR A 7 -0.93 12.60 5.68
N GLU A 8 -1.50 12.45 6.87
CA GLU A 8 -1.79 11.12 7.43
C GLU A 8 -2.79 10.36 6.55
N TYR A 9 -3.80 11.04 6.00
CA TYR A 9 -4.77 10.48 5.05
C TYR A 9 -4.11 9.96 3.77
N GLU A 10 -3.16 10.71 3.22
CA GLU A 10 -2.41 10.27 2.04
C GLU A 10 -1.49 9.09 2.35
N LEU A 11 -0.90 9.05 3.54
CA LEU A 11 -0.08 7.93 3.97
C LEU A 11 -0.93 6.66 4.10
N VAL A 12 -2.11 6.75 4.72
CA VAL A 12 -3.07 5.64 4.83
C VAL A 12 -3.50 5.18 3.45
N TYR A 13 -3.83 6.11 2.55
CA TYR A 13 -4.14 5.80 1.15
C TYR A 13 -3.01 5.02 0.47
N LEU A 14 -1.75 5.48 0.57
CA LEU A 14 -0.59 4.81 -0.03
C LEU A 14 -0.41 3.39 0.49
N ILE A 15 -0.53 3.19 1.82
CA ILE A 15 -0.41 1.86 2.44
C ILE A 15 -1.53 0.96 1.95
N ALA A 16 -2.76 1.45 1.94
CA ALA A 16 -3.91 0.66 1.55
C ALA A 16 -3.85 0.28 0.05
N GLN A 17 -3.36 1.18 -0.82
CA GLN A 17 -3.08 0.85 -2.22
C GLN A 17 -2.02 -0.24 -2.35
N ILE A 18 -0.95 -0.22 -1.53
CA ILE A 18 0.07 -1.28 -1.54
C ILE A 18 -0.52 -2.63 -1.10
N LEU A 19 -1.44 -2.64 -0.13
CA LEU A 19 -2.07 -3.85 0.40
C LEU A 19 -3.11 -4.47 -0.55
N TRP A 20 -3.93 -3.63 -1.18
CA TRP A 20 -5.08 -4.06 -1.98
C TRP A 20 -4.81 -4.09 -3.49
N THR A 21 -3.61 -3.68 -3.94
CA THR A 21 -3.19 -3.91 -5.33
C THR A 21 -2.73 -5.36 -5.47
N LEU A 22 -3.57 -6.19 -6.08
CA LEU A 22 -3.22 -7.57 -6.40
C LEU A 22 -2.17 -7.63 -7.53
N PRO A 23 -1.12 -8.45 -7.40
CA PRO A 23 -0.21 -8.78 -8.49
C PRO A 23 -0.93 -9.42 -9.68
N ASP A 24 -0.56 -9.03 -10.90
CA ASP A 24 -1.17 -9.56 -12.13
C ASP A 24 -0.76 -11.02 -12.43
N ASP A 25 0.34 -11.48 -11.84
CA ASP A 25 0.97 -12.78 -12.08
C ASP A 25 0.44 -13.92 -11.19
N GLU A 26 -0.48 -13.62 -10.27
CA GLU A 26 -1.09 -14.62 -9.38
C GLU A 26 -2.57 -14.91 -9.73
N ASP A 27 -2.92 -16.21 -9.67
CA ASP A 27 -4.28 -16.71 -9.88
C ASP A 27 -5.13 -16.52 -8.61
N TYR A 28 -5.56 -15.28 -8.38
CA TYR A 28 -6.57 -14.95 -7.38
C TYR A 28 -7.98 -15.35 -7.84
N SER A 29 -8.83 -15.77 -6.91
CA SER A 29 -10.25 -16.01 -7.21
C SER A 29 -10.94 -14.72 -7.66
N GLU A 30 -11.98 -14.85 -8.47
CA GLU A 30 -12.80 -13.72 -8.93
C GLU A 30 -13.34 -12.91 -7.75
N GLN A 31 -13.79 -13.59 -6.69
CA GLN A 31 -14.29 -12.94 -5.47
C GLN A 31 -13.20 -12.10 -4.79
N THR A 32 -11.96 -12.58 -4.76
CA THR A 32 -10.84 -11.83 -4.15
C THR A 32 -10.54 -10.57 -4.95
N ARG A 33 -10.53 -10.67 -6.29
CA ARG A 33 -10.33 -9.52 -7.18
C ARG A 33 -11.44 -8.48 -7.00
N LEU A 34 -12.70 -8.91 -6.95
CA LEU A 34 -13.84 -8.02 -6.73
C LEU A 34 -13.72 -7.27 -5.40
N VAL A 35 -13.40 -7.95 -4.30
CA VAL A 35 -13.22 -7.31 -2.99
C VAL A 35 -12.06 -6.32 -3.03
N ALA A 36 -10.94 -6.69 -3.67
CA ALA A 36 -9.79 -5.80 -3.77
C ALA A 36 -10.08 -4.52 -4.58
N GLU A 37 -10.83 -4.64 -5.67
CA GLU A 37 -11.29 -3.50 -6.47
C GLU A 37 -12.27 -2.61 -5.68
N GLU A 38 -13.26 -3.22 -5.01
CA GLU A 38 -14.24 -2.48 -4.19
C GLU A 38 -13.56 -1.70 -3.07
N VAL A 39 -12.64 -2.34 -2.33
CA VAL A 39 -11.90 -1.67 -1.26
C VAL A 39 -11.02 -0.56 -1.82
N SER A 40 -10.35 -0.79 -2.97
CA SER A 40 -9.53 0.22 -3.62
C SER A 40 -10.34 1.45 -4.05
N GLU A 41 -11.55 1.26 -4.57
CA GLU A 41 -12.47 2.33 -4.95
C GLU A 41 -12.95 3.12 -3.72
N GLN A 42 -13.31 2.42 -2.64
CA GLN A 42 -13.70 3.06 -1.38
C GLN A 42 -12.57 3.92 -0.81
N ILE A 43 -11.34 3.40 -0.77
CA ILE A 43 -10.15 4.14 -0.31
C ILE A 43 -9.90 5.39 -1.17
N ALA A 44 -10.06 5.29 -2.50
CA ALA A 44 -9.92 6.43 -3.40
C ALA A 44 -11.00 7.49 -3.17
N SER A 45 -12.23 7.05 -2.89
CA SER A 45 -13.36 7.92 -2.54
C SER A 45 -13.12 8.66 -1.21
N GLU A 46 -12.57 7.99 -0.21
CA GLU A 46 -12.21 8.63 1.06
C GLU A 46 -11.11 9.67 0.88
N LEU A 47 -10.08 9.41 0.06
CA LEU A 47 -9.05 10.41 -0.24
C LEU A 47 -9.64 11.60 -1.02
N HIS A 48 -10.55 11.35 -1.95
CA HIS A 48 -11.30 12.39 -2.66
C HIS A 48 -12.09 13.28 -1.69
N ASN A 49 -12.85 12.67 -0.78
CA ASN A 49 -13.65 13.37 0.23
C ASN A 49 -12.76 14.20 1.16
N TYR A 50 -11.63 13.65 1.59
CA TYR A 50 -10.61 14.37 2.36
C TYR A 50 -10.16 15.64 1.61
N TYR A 51 -9.81 15.52 0.33
CA TYR A 51 -9.36 16.66 -0.47
C TYR A 51 -10.43 17.73 -0.66
N LEU A 52 -11.66 17.36 -1.02
CA LEU A 52 -12.72 18.33 -1.27
C LEU A 52 -13.26 18.97 0.00
N TYR A 53 -13.59 18.16 1.01
CA TYR A 53 -14.39 18.62 2.14
C TYR A 53 -13.55 19.04 3.34
N GLN A 54 -12.38 18.45 3.57
CA GLN A 54 -11.58 18.79 4.75
C GLN A 54 -10.54 19.87 4.46
N ILE A 55 -9.86 19.81 3.31
CA ILE A 55 -8.81 20.78 2.97
C ILE A 55 -9.17 21.74 1.83
N GLY A 56 -10.35 21.59 1.21
CA GLY A 56 -10.86 22.50 0.19
C GLY A 56 -10.03 22.51 -1.11
N LEU A 57 -9.30 21.44 -1.39
CA LEU A 57 -8.44 21.33 -2.56
C LEU A 57 -9.27 20.79 -3.74
N THR A 58 -9.55 21.63 -4.73
CA THR A 58 -10.44 21.26 -5.85
C THR A 58 -9.71 20.68 -7.05
N ASN A 59 -8.43 20.99 -7.24
CA ASN A 59 -7.58 20.42 -8.29
C ASN A 59 -6.36 19.69 -7.69
N TYR A 60 -6.59 18.48 -7.22
CA TYR A 60 -5.56 17.60 -6.66
C TYR A 60 -5.04 16.55 -7.64
N ALA A 61 -5.37 16.63 -8.94
CA ALA A 61 -4.95 15.65 -9.94
C ALA A 61 -3.42 15.52 -10.00
N HIS A 62 -2.70 16.65 -9.99
CA HIS A 62 -1.23 16.65 -9.93
C HIS A 62 -0.71 16.00 -8.64
N ARG A 63 -1.43 16.16 -7.52
CA ARG A 63 -1.06 15.54 -6.24
C ARG A 63 -1.25 14.02 -6.28
N LEU A 64 -2.36 13.53 -6.86
CA LEU A 64 -2.56 12.10 -7.10
C LEU A 64 -1.45 11.50 -7.97
N VAL A 65 -1.09 12.15 -9.07
CA VAL A 65 0.03 11.69 -9.93
C VAL A 65 1.32 11.54 -9.13
N ASN A 66 1.60 12.46 -8.21
CA ASN A 66 2.79 12.37 -7.35
C ASN A 66 2.69 11.23 -6.33
N LEU A 67 1.50 10.94 -5.79
CA LEU A 67 1.27 9.78 -4.92
C LEU A 67 1.46 8.47 -5.70
N THR A 68 0.91 8.34 -6.90
CA THR A 68 1.08 7.15 -7.75
C THR A 68 2.56 6.93 -8.11
N LYS A 69 3.29 7.98 -8.46
CA LYS A 69 4.74 7.90 -8.71
C LYS A 69 5.51 7.40 -7.47
N LEU A 70 5.06 7.76 -6.27
CA LEU A 70 5.67 7.31 -5.02
C LEU A 70 5.41 5.82 -4.78
N ILE A 71 4.19 5.33 -5.05
CA ILE A 71 3.87 3.89 -5.00
C ILE A 71 4.79 3.14 -5.96
N GLU A 72 4.89 3.60 -7.21
CA GLU A 72 5.71 2.94 -8.23
C GLU A 72 7.19 2.92 -7.84
N SER A 73 7.72 4.05 -7.38
CA SER A 73 9.11 4.13 -6.90
C SER A 73 9.37 3.18 -5.72
N SER A 74 8.38 3.00 -4.84
CA SER A 74 8.48 2.08 -3.71
C SER A 74 8.53 0.62 -4.19
N LYS A 75 7.73 0.26 -5.21
CA LYS A 75 7.75 -1.07 -5.84
C LYS A 75 9.11 -1.38 -6.46
N VAL A 76 9.70 -0.43 -7.17
CA VAL A 76 11.05 -0.57 -7.77
C VAL A 76 12.11 -0.85 -6.69
N VAL A 77 12.10 -0.08 -5.60
CA VAL A 77 13.05 -0.27 -4.49
C VAL A 77 12.83 -1.62 -3.79
N LEU A 78 11.57 -2.03 -3.59
CA LEU A 78 11.25 -3.32 -3.01
C LEU A 78 11.78 -4.47 -3.87
N ASN A 79 11.54 -4.40 -5.18
CA ASN A 79 12.00 -5.43 -6.11
C ASN A 79 13.53 -5.51 -6.15
N ALA A 80 14.23 -4.36 -6.16
CA ALA A 80 15.69 -4.32 -6.11
C ALA A 80 16.28 -4.92 -4.82
N LYS A 81 15.53 -4.93 -3.72
CA LYS A 81 15.95 -5.51 -2.44
C LYS A 81 15.50 -6.95 -2.23
N LYS A 82 14.68 -7.50 -3.13
CA LYS A 82 14.09 -8.84 -3.00
C LYS A 82 15.16 -9.92 -2.76
N ASP A 83 16.23 -9.91 -3.55
CA ASP A 83 17.32 -10.88 -3.44
C ASP A 83 18.10 -10.75 -2.12
N VAL A 84 18.30 -9.51 -1.65
CA VAL A 84 18.97 -9.24 -0.36
C VAL A 84 18.13 -9.80 0.80
N PHE A 85 16.81 -9.62 0.76
CA PHE A 85 15.91 -10.19 1.77
C PHE A 85 15.90 -11.73 1.74
N ILE A 86 15.93 -12.35 0.55
CA ILE A 86 16.03 -13.80 0.41
C ILE A 86 17.34 -14.32 1.02
N LEU A 87 18.48 -13.70 0.70
CA LEU A 87 19.78 -14.07 1.25
C LEU A 87 19.79 -13.93 2.77
N ALA A 88 19.30 -12.80 3.29
CA ALA A 88 19.23 -12.58 4.74
C ALA A 88 18.36 -13.64 5.45
N ARG A 89 17.30 -14.14 4.82
CA ARG A 89 16.49 -15.26 5.32
C ARG A 89 17.28 -16.58 5.32
N ILE A 90 18.04 -16.88 4.25
CA ILE A 90 18.87 -18.09 4.16
C ILE A 90 19.95 -18.11 5.25
N PHE A 91 20.53 -16.95 5.56
CA PHE A 91 21.54 -16.80 6.62
C PHE A 91 20.93 -16.60 8.01
N TYR A 92 19.61 -16.75 8.18
CA TYR A 92 18.90 -16.58 9.45
C TYR A 92 19.20 -15.23 10.14
N LEU A 93 19.44 -14.17 9.37
CA LEU A 93 19.70 -12.83 9.91
C LEU A 93 18.42 -12.21 10.50
N PHE A 94 17.26 -12.62 10.00
CA PHE A 94 15.97 -12.36 10.60
C PHE A 94 15.00 -13.49 10.25
N GLU A 95 14.09 -13.79 11.18
CA GLU A 95 12.97 -14.71 10.98
C GLU A 95 11.70 -13.92 11.28
N CYS A 96 10.89 -13.67 10.25
CA CYS A 96 9.58 -13.05 10.41
C CYS A 96 8.56 -14.07 9.91
N ASP A 97 8.10 -14.91 10.82
CA ASP A 97 6.98 -15.79 10.57
C ASP A 97 5.70 -15.03 10.92
N LEU A 98 5.07 -14.42 9.90
CA LEU A 98 3.82 -13.68 10.08
C LEU A 98 2.73 -14.56 10.72
N THR A 99 2.78 -15.89 10.56
CA THR A 99 1.79 -16.82 11.14
C THR A 99 2.03 -17.13 12.62
N LYS A 100 3.24 -16.86 13.15
CA LYS A 100 3.59 -16.98 14.57
C LYS A 100 3.82 -15.62 15.24
N SER A 101 3.66 -14.55 14.49
CA SER A 101 3.84 -13.20 14.96
C SER A 101 2.60 -12.80 15.76
N GLU A 102 2.83 -12.19 16.94
CA GLU A 102 1.78 -11.65 17.82
C GLU A 102 0.79 -10.70 17.10
N LEU A 103 1.13 -10.20 15.90
CA LEU A 103 0.24 -9.44 15.02
C LEU A 103 -1.10 -10.13 14.73
N PHE A 104 -1.16 -11.46 14.74
CA PHE A 104 -2.40 -12.23 14.51
C PHE A 104 -2.89 -12.98 15.74
N ASP A 105 -2.24 -12.83 16.91
CA ASP A 105 -2.74 -13.33 18.19
C ASP A 105 -3.84 -12.41 18.73
N TRP A 106 -4.96 -12.38 18.02
CA TRP A 106 -6.20 -11.79 18.54
C TRP A 106 -6.77 -12.74 19.59
N LYS A 107 -6.50 -12.45 20.87
CA LYS A 107 -7.27 -13.02 21.98
C LYS A 107 -8.60 -12.29 22.09
N GLU A 108 -9.68 -12.97 21.72
CA GLU A 108 -11.03 -12.64 22.21
C GLU A 108 -11.12 -12.80 23.74
#